data_AF-A0A846GW24-F1
#
_entry.id   AF-A0A846GW24-F1
#
_cell.length_a   1.000
_cell.length_b   1.000
_cell.length_c   1.000
_cell.angle_alpha   90.00
_cell.angle_beta   90.00
_cell.angle_gamma   90.00
#
_symmetry.space_group_name_H-M   'P 1'
#
loop_
_entity.id
_entity.type
_entity.pdbx_description
1 polymer ?
#
loop_
_entity_poly.entity_id
_entity_poly.type
_entity_poly.pdbx_seq_one_letter_code
_entity_poly.pdbx_strand_id
1 'polypeptide(L)'
;MDQILRNLIEAVSRYPDRSPERQKALNRLLSVIQNLPGIYKSSHVDYLEALNRTWEWVIRNLYQFEPSSTSVEKSLVTWINGYLRWRIRDLYISDSKYPRISTNQPIGNSDEDSRTLEDRLPDPRPSLSRLDDYIEAIQTAERQRLSQGILEEIKNDPDGKLIGCHPRKYPKCNCQLLAMRLLVQEPPQRIADIAREFNANQQTLYSHWKKKCLPKLQDIGKTFGYQP
;
A
#
# COMPACT_ATOMS: atom_id res chain seq x y z
N MET A 1 -15.07 -43.03 19.69
CA MET A 1 -14.42 -41.74 19.99
C MET A 1 -13.32 -41.87 21.02
N ASP A 2 -13.59 -42.42 22.20
CA ASP A 2 -12.59 -42.58 23.27
C ASP A 2 -11.28 -43.29 22.86
N GLN A 3 -11.36 -44.42 22.15
CA GLN A 3 -10.14 -45.12 21.70
C GLN A 3 -9.32 -44.31 20.69
N ILE A 4 -9.99 -43.55 19.81
CA ILE A 4 -9.34 -42.68 18.84
C ILE A 4 -8.60 -41.54 19.56
N LEU A 5 -9.25 -40.91 20.55
CA LEU A 5 -8.64 -39.86 21.36
C LEU A 5 -7.44 -40.37 22.15
N ARG A 6 -7.54 -41.56 22.77
CA ARG A 6 -6.41 -42.20 23.48
C ARG A 6 -5.22 -42.42 22.56
N ASN A 7 -5.44 -43.02 21.39
CA ASN A 7 -4.37 -43.27 20.42
C ASN A 7 -3.73 -41.96 19.92
N LEU A 8 -4.51 -40.90 19.73
CA LEU A 8 -4.00 -39.60 19.28
C LEU A 8 -3.19 -38.88 20.37
N ILE A 9 -3.65 -38.90 21.62
CA ILE A 9 -2.93 -38.33 22.76
C ILE A 9 -1.60 -39.08 22.98
N GLU A 10 -1.62 -40.41 22.89
CA GLU A 10 -0.43 -41.22 22.99
C GLU A 10 0.54 -40.95 21.84
N ALA A 11 0.04 -40.83 20.60
CA ALA A 11 0.86 -40.49 19.44
C ALA A 11 1.56 -39.13 19.58
N VAL A 12 0.88 -38.12 20.14
CA VAL A 12 1.51 -36.81 20.43
C VAL A 12 2.60 -36.93 21.48
N SER A 13 2.41 -37.76 22.49
CA SER A 13 3.34 -37.94 23.61
C SER A 13 4.58 -38.77 23.24
N ARG A 14 4.52 -39.56 22.15
CA ARG A 14 5.63 -40.40 21.66
C ARG A 14 6.74 -39.64 20.93
N TYR A 15 6.46 -38.44 20.39
CA TYR A 15 7.41 -37.67 19.60
C TYR A 15 8.00 -36.50 20.40
N PRO A 16 9.30 -36.17 20.21
CA PRO A 16 9.94 -35.07 20.91
C PRO A 16 9.38 -33.71 20.50
N ASP A 17 9.50 -32.72 21.38
CA ASP A 17 9.02 -31.36 21.14
C ASP A 17 9.63 -30.77 19.85
N ARG A 18 8.77 -30.11 19.06
CA ARG A 18 9.09 -29.47 17.75
C ARG A 18 9.44 -30.43 16.60
N SER A 19 9.23 -31.74 16.73
CA SER A 19 9.35 -32.65 15.58
C SER A 19 8.20 -32.47 14.57
N PRO A 20 8.45 -32.62 13.26
CA PRO A 20 7.39 -32.59 12.24
C PRO A 20 6.29 -33.63 12.47
N GLU A 21 6.65 -34.80 12.99
CA GLU A 21 5.75 -35.91 13.31
C GLU A 21 4.82 -35.53 14.47
N ARG A 22 5.36 -34.87 15.51
CA ARG A 22 4.58 -34.32 16.61
C ARG A 22 3.60 -33.27 16.13
N GLN A 23 4.01 -32.37 15.24
CA GLN A 23 3.13 -31.35 14.68
C GLN A 23 1.98 -31.97 13.87
N LYS A 24 2.27 -33.02 13.09
CA LYS A 24 1.25 -33.76 12.34
C LYS A 24 0.27 -34.49 13.26
N ALA A 25 0.76 -35.09 14.34
CA ALA A 25 -0.08 -35.73 15.36
C ALA A 25 -0.97 -34.70 16.09
N LEU A 26 -0.42 -33.54 16.44
CA LEU A 26 -1.16 -32.45 17.06
C LEU A 26 -2.25 -31.88 16.17
N ASN A 27 -1.96 -31.64 14.89
CA ASN A 27 -2.96 -31.14 13.95
C ASN A 27 -4.14 -32.11 13.81
N ARG A 28 -3.86 -33.43 13.76
CA ARG A 28 -4.90 -34.48 13.74
C ARG A 28 -5.73 -34.48 15.02
N LEU A 29 -5.09 -34.37 16.18
CA LEU A 29 -5.79 -34.26 17.47
C LEU A 29 -6.67 -33.01 17.50
N LEU A 30 -6.13 -31.86 17.08
CA LEU A 30 -6.82 -30.58 17.07
C LEU A 30 -8.10 -30.63 16.23
N SER A 31 -8.02 -31.21 15.03
CA SER A 31 -9.19 -31.40 14.16
C SER A 31 -10.27 -32.26 14.80
N VAL A 32 -9.91 -33.25 15.63
CA VAL A 32 -10.90 -34.08 16.33
C VAL A 32 -11.49 -33.33 17.53
N ILE A 33 -10.66 -32.70 18.36
CA ILE A 33 -11.13 -32.05 19.60
C ILE A 33 -12.01 -30.82 19.33
N GLN A 34 -11.75 -30.08 18.26
CA GLN A 34 -12.56 -28.92 17.86
C GLN A 34 -13.98 -29.31 17.43
N ASN A 35 -14.16 -30.55 16.98
CA ASN A 35 -15.45 -31.09 16.55
C ASN A 35 -16.16 -31.89 17.65
N LEU A 36 -15.62 -31.94 18.86
CA LEU A 36 -16.27 -32.65 19.97
C LEU A 36 -17.55 -31.94 20.41
N PRO A 37 -18.64 -32.69 20.66
CA PRO A 37 -19.85 -32.12 21.23
C PRO A 37 -19.57 -31.64 22.67
N GLY A 38 -20.17 -30.51 23.05
CA GLY A 38 -20.11 -30.01 24.43
C GLY A 38 -18.97 -29.04 24.74
N ILE A 39 -18.16 -28.62 23.76
CA ILE A 39 -17.30 -27.45 23.94
C ILE A 39 -18.17 -26.22 24.24
N TYR A 40 -17.84 -25.53 25.34
CA TYR A 40 -18.62 -24.43 25.88
C TYR A 40 -18.64 -23.24 24.91
N LYS A 41 -19.83 -22.72 24.59
CA LYS A 41 -20.01 -21.55 23.72
C LYS A 41 -20.44 -20.34 24.54
N SER A 42 -19.92 -19.18 24.19
CA SER A 42 -20.30 -17.88 24.78
C SER A 42 -20.71 -16.91 23.69
N SER A 43 -21.58 -15.95 24.04
CA SER A 43 -22.00 -14.84 23.18
C SER A 43 -21.03 -13.65 23.21
N HIS A 44 -19.95 -13.71 24.00
CA HIS A 44 -18.96 -12.65 24.05
C HIS A 44 -18.30 -12.43 22.69
N VAL A 45 -18.10 -11.18 22.28
CA VAL A 45 -17.53 -10.83 20.95
C VAL A 45 -16.13 -11.45 20.74
N ASP A 46 -15.28 -11.41 21.77
CA ASP A 46 -13.93 -11.99 21.74
C ASP A 46 -13.89 -13.48 22.11
N TYR A 47 -15.02 -14.20 22.06
CA TYR A 47 -15.08 -15.63 22.39
C TYR A 47 -14.13 -16.47 21.53
N LEU A 48 -14.04 -16.19 20.23
CA LEU A 48 -13.17 -16.95 19.33
C LEU A 48 -11.68 -16.80 19.69
N GLU A 49 -11.27 -15.63 20.18
CA GLU A 49 -9.91 -15.40 20.66
C GLU A 49 -9.63 -16.19 21.95
N ALA A 50 -10.57 -16.20 22.90
CA ALA A 50 -10.48 -17.04 24.09
C ALA A 50 -10.42 -18.53 23.75
N LEU A 51 -11.18 -18.96 22.74
CA LEU A 51 -11.17 -20.33 22.24
C LEU A 51 -9.82 -20.68 21.60
N ASN A 52 -9.26 -19.80 20.76
CA ASN A 52 -7.97 -20.04 20.13
C ASN A 52 -6.83 -20.15 21.16
N ARG A 53 -6.79 -19.25 22.15
CA ARG A 53 -5.84 -19.33 23.28
C ARG A 53 -6.01 -20.60 24.11
N THR A 54 -7.24 -21.11 24.21
CA THR A 54 -7.50 -22.39 24.85
C THR A 54 -6.87 -23.54 24.06
N TRP A 55 -6.94 -23.53 22.73
CA TRP A 55 -6.27 -24.54 21.91
C TRP A 55 -4.75 -24.51 22.05
N GLU A 56 -4.15 -23.32 22.06
CA GLU A 56 -2.72 -23.17 22.33
C GLU A 56 -2.34 -23.73 23.70
N TRP A 57 -3.14 -23.47 24.73
CA TRP A 57 -2.94 -24.00 26.06
C TRP A 57 -3.07 -25.52 26.10
N VAL A 58 -4.09 -26.10 25.45
CA VAL A 58 -4.29 -27.55 25.35
C VAL A 58 -3.08 -28.23 24.72
N ILE A 59 -2.59 -27.71 23.59
CA ILE A 59 -1.43 -28.28 22.88
C ILE A 59 -0.16 -28.23 23.76
N ARG A 60 -0.01 -27.17 24.55
CA ARG A 60 1.15 -27.01 25.45
C ARG A 60 1.06 -27.87 26.70
N ASN A 61 -0.14 -28.12 27.22
CA ASN A 61 -0.34 -28.78 28.53
C ASN A 61 -0.93 -30.19 28.40
N LEU A 62 -0.97 -30.76 27.20
CA LEU A 62 -1.54 -32.08 26.95
C LEU A 62 -0.90 -33.18 27.82
N TYR A 63 0.38 -33.04 28.16
CA TYR A 63 1.10 -33.98 29.04
C TYR A 63 0.57 -34.01 30.48
N GLN A 64 -0.14 -32.96 30.92
CA GLN A 64 -0.76 -32.87 32.25
C GLN A 64 -2.18 -33.47 32.27
N PHE A 65 -2.70 -33.87 31.12
CA PHE A 65 -4.06 -34.37 31.02
C PHE A 65 -4.15 -35.83 31.48
N GLU A 66 -4.77 -36.03 32.64
CA GLU A 66 -5.07 -37.36 33.18
C GLU A 66 -6.58 -37.61 33.16
N PRO A 67 -7.08 -38.60 32.41
CA PRO A 67 -8.51 -38.86 32.32
C PRO A 67 -9.03 -39.50 33.63
N SER A 68 -10.02 -38.86 34.25
CA SER A 68 -10.57 -39.21 35.58
C SER A 68 -11.51 -40.43 35.60
N SER A 69 -11.66 -41.11 34.44
CA SER A 69 -12.36 -42.38 34.15
C SER A 69 -13.85 -42.33 33.73
N THR A 70 -14.29 -43.45 33.11
CA THR A 70 -15.52 -43.74 32.32
C THR A 70 -15.54 -43.26 30.85
N SER A 71 -15.10 -42.03 30.54
CA SER A 71 -14.96 -41.60 29.14
C SER A 71 -13.86 -40.55 28.96
N VAL A 72 -12.96 -40.78 28.00
CA VAL A 72 -11.86 -39.86 27.68
C VAL A 72 -12.38 -38.61 27.02
N GLU A 73 -13.36 -38.75 26.14
CA GLU A 73 -14.06 -37.63 25.51
C GLU A 73 -14.66 -36.69 26.56
N LYS A 74 -15.45 -37.21 27.51
CA LYS A 74 -16.06 -36.39 28.57
C LYS A 74 -15.04 -35.74 29.49
N SER A 75 -13.96 -36.46 29.83
CA SER A 75 -12.88 -35.94 30.66
C SER A 75 -12.14 -34.80 29.94
N LEU A 76 -11.87 -34.98 28.64
CA LEU A 76 -11.17 -34.00 27.82
C LEU A 76 -12.01 -32.74 27.60
N VAL A 77 -13.30 -32.89 27.29
CA VAL A 77 -14.24 -31.77 27.16
C VAL A 77 -14.36 -31.00 28.48
N THR A 78 -14.46 -31.69 29.61
CA THR A 78 -14.49 -31.05 30.95
C THR A 78 -13.22 -30.25 31.21
N TRP A 79 -12.06 -30.83 30.91
CA TRP A 79 -10.76 -30.18 31.11
C TRP A 79 -10.59 -28.93 30.24
N ILE A 80 -10.92 -29.02 28.95
CA ILE A 80 -10.91 -27.90 28.00
C ILE A 80 -11.88 -26.80 28.47
N ASN A 81 -13.11 -27.17 28.82
CA ASN A 81 -14.13 -26.23 29.26
C ASN A 81 -13.77 -25.55 30.58
N GLY A 82 -13.06 -26.24 31.48
CA GLY A 82 -12.56 -25.65 32.72
C GLY A 82 -11.67 -24.44 32.43
N TYR A 83 -10.67 -24.61 31.56
CA TYR A 83 -9.79 -23.52 31.17
C TYR A 83 -10.51 -22.43 30.36
N LEU A 84 -11.34 -22.82 29.39
CA LEU A 84 -12.08 -21.89 28.54
C LEU A 84 -13.00 -20.96 29.35
N ARG A 85 -13.66 -21.46 30.40
CA ARG A 85 -14.51 -20.65 31.26
C ARG A 85 -13.72 -19.55 31.98
N TRP A 86 -12.51 -19.85 32.44
CA TRP A 86 -11.62 -18.84 33.02
C TRP A 86 -11.20 -17.80 31.98
N ARG A 87 -10.84 -18.24 30.78
CA ARG A 87 -10.50 -17.33 29.68
C ARG A 87 -11.64 -16.37 29.33
N ILE A 88 -12.88 -16.87 29.30
CA ILE A 88 -14.06 -16.05 29.04
C ILE A 88 -14.31 -15.09 30.20
N ARG A 89 -14.17 -15.55 31.45
CA ARG A 89 -14.29 -14.70 32.63
C ARG A 89 -13.29 -13.53 32.59
N ASP A 90 -12.05 -13.79 32.18
CA ASP A 90 -11.03 -12.74 32.02
C ASP A 90 -11.45 -11.67 31.03
N LEU A 91 -12.11 -12.05 29.92
CA LEU A 91 -12.64 -11.09 28.94
C LEU A 91 -13.68 -10.15 29.55
N TYR A 92 -14.61 -10.68 30.33
CA TYR A 92 -15.62 -9.86 31.01
C TYR A 92 -15.00 -8.96 32.10
N ILE A 93 -13.96 -9.42 32.80
CA ILE A 93 -13.22 -8.60 33.77
C ILE A 93 -12.51 -7.45 33.04
N SER A 94 -11.85 -7.71 31.91
CA SER A 94 -11.19 -6.65 31.13
C SER A 94 -12.18 -5.62 30.59
N ASP A 95 -13.33 -6.07 30.07
CA ASP A 95 -14.40 -5.20 29.57
C ASP A 95 -15.01 -4.34 30.69
N SER A 96 -15.12 -4.88 31.91
CA SER A 96 -15.60 -4.10 33.06
C SER A 96 -14.59 -3.04 33.53
N LYS A 97 -13.30 -3.29 33.32
CA LYS A 97 -12.22 -2.39 33.76
C LYS A 97 -12.06 -1.18 32.82
N TYR A 98 -12.40 -1.36 31.55
CA TYR A 98 -12.40 -0.29 30.56
C TYR A 98 -13.78 -0.25 29.91
N PRO A 99 -14.70 0.62 30.40
CA PRO A 99 -16.02 0.72 29.81
C PRO A 99 -15.88 0.94 28.30
N ARG A 100 -16.53 0.10 27.51
CA ARG A 100 -16.57 0.24 26.05
C ARG A 100 -17.16 1.61 25.72
N ILE A 101 -16.31 2.56 25.34
CA ILE A 101 -16.75 3.86 24.87
C ILE A 101 -17.39 3.62 23.51
N SER A 102 -18.72 3.78 23.43
CA SER A 102 -19.40 3.80 22.15
C SER A 102 -18.98 5.06 21.41
N THR A 103 -18.49 4.92 20.18
CA THR A 103 -18.14 6.05 19.34
C THR A 103 -19.34 6.93 18.99
N ASN A 104 -20.54 6.38 19.12
CA ASN A 104 -21.80 6.99 18.70
C ASN A 104 -22.54 7.61 19.90
N GLN A 105 -21.94 7.57 21.10
CA GLN A 105 -22.46 8.29 22.25
C GLN A 105 -22.02 9.75 22.22
N PRO A 106 -22.91 10.70 22.56
CA PRO A 106 -22.55 12.11 22.71
C PRO A 106 -21.45 12.27 23.77
N ILE A 107 -20.44 13.09 23.47
CA ILE A 107 -19.33 13.35 24.42
C ILE A 107 -19.68 14.48 25.41
N GLY A 108 -20.64 15.35 25.05
CA GLY A 108 -21.06 16.50 25.86
C GLY A 108 -22.17 16.17 26.87
N ASN A 109 -22.14 16.83 28.03
CA ASN A 109 -23.20 16.79 29.04
C ASN A 109 -24.29 17.85 28.82
N SER A 110 -24.31 18.51 27.66
CA SER A 110 -25.20 19.62 27.32
C SER A 110 -26.02 19.27 26.08
N ASP A 111 -27.34 19.50 26.14
CA ASP A 111 -28.30 19.24 25.05
C ASP A 111 -27.99 20.01 23.74
N GLU A 112 -27.04 20.96 23.76
CA GLU A 112 -26.58 21.72 22.58
C GLU A 112 -25.40 21.09 21.82
N ASP A 113 -24.62 20.17 22.42
CA ASP A 113 -23.43 19.59 21.77
C ASP A 113 -23.60 18.08 21.56
N SER A 114 -24.47 17.73 20.60
CA SER A 114 -24.80 16.35 20.20
C SER A 114 -23.69 15.64 19.41
N ARG A 115 -22.48 16.19 19.35
CA ARG A 115 -21.38 15.61 18.58
C ARG A 115 -20.88 14.34 19.26
N THR A 116 -20.83 13.27 18.49
CA THR A 116 -20.32 11.97 18.89
C THR A 116 -18.80 11.91 18.75
N LEU A 117 -18.17 10.87 19.30
CA LEU A 117 -16.73 10.64 19.06
C LEU A 117 -16.45 10.33 17.60
N GLU A 118 -17.38 9.67 16.92
CA GLU A 118 -17.33 9.41 15.48
C GLU A 118 -17.21 10.72 14.67
N ASP A 119 -17.97 11.76 15.03
CA ASP A 119 -17.93 13.07 14.36
C ASP A 119 -16.59 13.81 14.49
N ARG A 120 -15.74 13.40 15.45
CA ARG A 120 -14.41 13.98 15.69
C ARG A 120 -13.27 13.12 15.13
N LEU A 121 -13.55 11.87 14.77
CA LEU A 121 -12.54 11.00 14.17
C LEU A 121 -12.33 11.41 12.70
N PRO A 122 -11.07 11.52 12.24
CA PRO A 122 -10.80 11.66 10.81
C PRO A 122 -11.40 10.48 10.05
N ASP A 123 -11.98 10.72 8.86
CA ASP A 123 -12.49 9.63 8.00
C ASP A 123 -11.38 8.56 7.83
N PRO A 124 -11.63 7.29 8.22
CA PRO A 124 -10.63 6.23 8.20
C PRO A 124 -10.22 5.82 6.79
N ARG A 125 -10.89 6.34 5.75
CA ARG A 125 -10.35 6.29 4.40
C ARG A 125 -9.15 7.24 4.37
N PRO A 126 -7.89 6.73 4.30
CA PRO A 126 -6.82 7.58 3.82
C PRO A 126 -7.32 8.10 2.48
N SER A 127 -7.56 9.40 2.39
CA SER A 127 -7.90 10.01 1.12
C SER A 127 -6.70 9.73 0.22
N LEU A 128 -6.79 8.67 -0.58
CA LEU A 128 -5.83 8.36 -1.64
C LEU A 128 -5.69 9.59 -2.54
N SER A 129 -6.76 10.38 -2.67
CA SER A 129 -6.74 11.69 -3.31
C SER A 129 -5.64 12.61 -2.76
N ARG A 130 -5.37 12.66 -1.44
CA ARG A 130 -4.29 13.52 -0.91
C ARG A 130 -2.89 13.02 -1.26
N LEU A 131 -2.72 11.72 -1.47
CA LEU A 131 -1.46 11.15 -1.94
C LEU A 131 -1.30 11.38 -3.45
N ASP A 132 -2.38 11.22 -4.22
CA ASP A 132 -2.41 11.50 -5.65
C ASP A 132 -2.14 12.98 -5.92
N ASP A 133 -2.76 13.89 -5.17
CA ASP A 133 -2.52 15.35 -5.22
C ASP A 133 -1.04 15.68 -4.92
N TYR A 134 -0.44 14.98 -3.95
CA TYR A 134 0.96 15.17 -3.57
C TYR A 134 1.91 14.64 -4.65
N ILE A 135 1.61 13.49 -5.24
CA ILE A 135 2.36 12.92 -6.36
C ILE A 135 2.28 13.85 -7.57
N GLU A 136 1.10 14.35 -7.91
CA GLU A 136 0.89 15.29 -9.01
C GLU A 136 1.67 16.59 -8.78
N ALA A 137 1.67 17.13 -7.56
CA ALA A 137 2.43 18.33 -7.22
C ALA A 137 3.95 18.13 -7.41
N ILE A 138 4.50 17.00 -6.96
CA ILE A 138 5.93 16.68 -7.15
C ILE A 138 6.25 16.55 -8.64
N GLN A 139 5.45 15.79 -9.39
CA GLN A 139 5.67 15.58 -10.83
C GLN A 139 5.55 16.89 -11.62
N THR A 140 4.63 17.77 -11.24
CA THR A 140 4.43 19.07 -11.90
C THR A 140 5.61 20.00 -11.62
N ALA A 141 6.09 20.05 -10.37
CA ALA A 141 7.25 20.86 -10.01
C ALA A 141 8.53 20.37 -10.72
N GLU A 142 8.73 19.05 -10.81
CA GLU A 142 9.85 18.47 -11.55
C GLU A 142 9.76 18.81 -13.04
N ARG A 143 8.59 18.62 -13.66
CA ARG A 143 8.37 18.97 -15.07
C ARG A 143 8.63 20.45 -15.35
N GLN A 144 8.20 21.35 -14.47
CA GLN A 144 8.48 22.78 -14.58
C GLN A 144 9.97 23.10 -14.47
N ARG A 145 10.67 22.48 -13.52
CA ARG A 145 12.12 22.66 -13.39
C ARG A 145 12.87 22.20 -14.64
N LEU A 146 12.51 21.03 -15.18
CA LEU A 146 13.13 20.50 -16.40
C LEU A 146 12.83 21.37 -17.61
N SER A 147 11.58 21.83 -17.78
CA SER A 147 11.21 22.70 -18.89
C SER A 147 11.92 24.05 -18.84
N GLN A 148 12.09 24.64 -17.66
CA GLN A 148 12.88 25.85 -17.45
C GLN A 148 14.34 25.64 -17.84
N GLY A 149 14.97 24.55 -17.41
CA GLY A 149 16.35 24.24 -17.77
C GLY A 149 16.57 24.07 -19.27
N ILE A 150 15.66 23.35 -19.96
CA ILE A 150 15.70 23.22 -21.43
C ILE A 150 15.55 24.59 -22.11
N LEU A 151 14.64 25.42 -21.61
CA LEU A 151 14.41 26.76 -22.14
C LEU A 151 15.65 27.65 -21.99
N GLU A 152 16.31 27.60 -20.84
CA GLU A 152 17.55 28.32 -20.58
C GLU A 152 18.69 27.86 -21.51
N GLU A 153 18.84 26.55 -21.73
CA GLU A 153 19.80 25.99 -22.68
C GLU A 153 19.55 26.47 -24.11
N ILE A 154 18.27 26.47 -24.55
CA ILE A 154 17.92 26.99 -25.88
C ILE A 154 18.20 28.49 -25.96
N LYS A 155 17.86 29.27 -24.93
CA LYS A 155 17.98 30.72 -24.93
C LYS A 155 19.42 31.20 -24.86
N ASN A 156 20.24 30.57 -24.03
CA ASN A 156 21.63 30.99 -23.81
C ASN A 156 22.58 30.34 -24.82
N ASP A 157 22.25 29.15 -25.33
CA ASP A 157 23.08 28.34 -26.25
C ASP A 157 24.57 28.40 -25.87
N PRO A 158 24.95 27.99 -24.65
CA PRO A 158 26.30 28.22 -24.10
C PRO A 158 27.40 27.61 -24.98
N ASP A 159 27.11 26.49 -25.64
CA ASP A 159 28.04 25.81 -26.56
C ASP A 159 28.01 26.36 -28.00
N GLY A 160 27.14 27.34 -28.30
CA GLY A 160 26.95 27.89 -29.65
C GLY A 160 26.42 26.87 -30.68
N LYS A 161 25.88 25.73 -30.23
CA LYS A 161 25.48 24.60 -31.08
C LYS A 161 24.22 24.89 -31.90
N LEU A 162 23.34 25.74 -31.39
CA LEU A 162 22.08 26.12 -32.03
C LEU A 162 22.24 27.36 -32.91
N ILE A 163 22.96 28.38 -32.45
CA ILE A 163 23.30 29.60 -33.18
C ILE A 163 24.21 29.28 -34.37
N GLY A 164 25.18 28.39 -34.18
CA GLY A 164 26.07 27.92 -35.25
C GLY A 164 25.39 27.00 -36.26
N CYS A 165 24.16 26.54 -36.00
CA CYS A 165 23.42 25.70 -36.93
C CYS A 165 22.39 26.52 -37.69
N HIS A 166 22.69 26.85 -38.95
CA HIS A 166 21.82 27.65 -39.80
C HIS A 166 21.87 27.19 -41.27
N PRO A 167 20.87 27.51 -42.09
CA PRO A 167 20.97 27.36 -43.53
C PRO A 167 22.12 28.23 -44.08
N ARG A 168 22.88 27.72 -45.07
CA ARG A 168 24.07 28.41 -45.62
C ARG A 168 23.78 29.83 -46.12
N LYS A 169 22.59 30.06 -46.70
CA LYS A 169 22.18 31.37 -47.23
C LYS A 169 21.58 32.32 -46.17
N TYR A 170 21.22 31.80 -44.98
CA TYR A 170 20.43 32.54 -43.99
C TYR A 170 21.01 32.37 -42.58
N PRO A 171 22.20 32.93 -42.29
CA PRO A 171 22.86 32.76 -40.99
C PRO A 171 22.07 33.34 -39.81
N LYS A 172 21.26 34.36 -40.06
CA LYS A 172 20.36 34.94 -39.06
C LYS A 172 19.16 34.04 -38.71
N CYS A 173 18.84 33.06 -39.56
CA CYS A 173 17.75 32.11 -39.34
C CYS A 173 18.31 30.79 -38.80
N ASN A 174 18.95 30.86 -37.63
CA ASN A 174 19.59 29.73 -36.97
C ASN A 174 18.59 28.88 -36.16
N CYS A 175 19.04 27.70 -35.71
CA CYS A 175 18.19 26.78 -34.96
C CYS A 175 17.72 27.33 -33.61
N GLN A 176 18.49 28.24 -32.99
CA GLN A 176 18.11 28.90 -31.74
C GLN A 176 16.89 29.79 -31.96
N LEU A 177 16.94 30.68 -32.97
CA LEU A 177 15.82 31.54 -33.35
C LEU A 177 14.59 30.72 -33.73
N LEU A 178 14.79 29.67 -34.52
CA LEU A 178 13.68 28.78 -34.90
C LEU A 178 13.07 28.10 -33.68
N ALA A 179 13.87 27.59 -32.75
CA ALA A 179 13.36 26.98 -31.52
C ALA A 179 12.57 27.99 -30.68
N MET A 180 13.10 29.20 -30.50
CA MET A 180 12.43 30.26 -29.75
C MET A 180 11.08 30.63 -30.38
N ARG A 181 11.00 30.80 -31.70
CA ARG A 181 9.76 31.25 -32.36
C ARG A 181 8.73 30.15 -32.59
N LEU A 182 9.18 28.91 -32.78
CA LEU A 182 8.31 27.77 -33.07
C LEU A 182 7.82 27.06 -31.80
N LEU A 183 8.57 27.12 -30.69
CA LEU A 183 8.29 26.32 -29.50
C LEU A 183 8.08 27.15 -28.22
N VAL A 184 8.73 28.32 -28.11
CA VAL A 184 8.75 29.10 -26.86
C VAL A 184 7.81 30.30 -26.92
N GLN A 185 7.75 30.99 -28.05
CA GLN A 185 6.91 32.17 -28.22
C GLN A 185 5.43 31.78 -28.17
N GLU A 186 4.63 32.57 -27.45
CA GLU A 186 3.17 32.46 -27.44
C GLU A 186 2.52 33.65 -28.15
N PRO A 187 1.73 33.44 -29.22
CA PRO A 187 1.48 32.17 -29.90
C PRO A 187 2.69 31.70 -30.74
N PRO A 188 2.87 30.38 -30.93
CA PRO A 188 3.92 29.86 -31.79
C PRO A 188 3.79 30.36 -33.24
N GLN A 189 4.90 30.79 -33.82
CA GLN A 189 4.92 31.19 -35.23
C GLN A 189 4.91 29.96 -36.15
N ARG A 190 4.41 30.13 -37.37
CA ARG A 190 4.51 29.08 -38.40
C ARG A 190 5.80 29.25 -39.18
N ILE A 191 6.40 28.13 -39.61
CA ILE A 191 7.60 28.13 -40.46
C ILE A 191 7.39 28.96 -41.74
N ALA A 192 6.16 29.01 -42.28
CA ALA A 192 5.82 29.83 -43.44
C ALA A 192 6.02 31.33 -43.19
N ASP A 193 5.66 31.83 -42.01
CA ASP A 193 5.76 33.24 -41.68
C ASP A 193 7.22 33.65 -41.44
N ILE A 194 7.98 32.79 -40.75
CA ILE A 194 9.43 32.96 -40.57
C ILE A 194 10.13 32.93 -41.94
N ALA A 195 9.76 31.99 -42.82
CA ALA A 195 10.33 31.92 -44.16
C ALA A 195 10.05 33.21 -44.96
N ARG A 196 8.85 33.77 -44.84
CA ARG A 196 8.48 35.04 -45.49
C ARG A 196 9.31 36.22 -44.95
N GLU A 197 9.49 36.32 -43.63
CA GLU A 197 10.28 37.38 -42.99
C GLU A 197 11.75 37.35 -43.43
N PHE A 198 12.35 36.16 -43.52
CA PHE A 198 13.76 36.00 -43.90
C PHE A 198 13.97 35.87 -45.42
N ASN A 199 12.91 36.01 -46.22
CA ASN A 199 12.91 35.75 -47.66
C ASN A 199 13.55 34.39 -48.03
N ALA A 200 13.30 33.39 -47.19
CA ALA A 200 13.83 32.04 -47.31
C ALA A 200 12.83 31.11 -47.99
N ASN A 201 13.32 30.11 -48.70
CA ASN A 201 12.46 29.06 -49.26
C ASN A 201 11.87 28.22 -48.11
N GLN A 202 10.53 28.17 -48.02
CA GLN A 202 9.82 27.48 -46.95
C GLN A 202 10.18 25.98 -46.84
N GLN A 203 10.32 25.27 -47.96
CA GLN A 203 10.70 23.84 -47.95
C GLN A 203 12.12 23.65 -47.43
N THR A 204 13.02 24.57 -47.78
CA THR A 204 14.41 24.55 -47.28
C THR A 204 14.42 24.76 -45.76
N LEU A 205 13.66 25.74 -45.27
CA LEU A 205 13.59 26.03 -43.84
C LEU A 205 12.95 24.88 -43.05
N TYR A 206 11.86 24.31 -43.56
CA TYR A 206 11.22 23.14 -42.98
C TYR A 206 12.17 21.92 -42.93
N SER A 207 12.88 21.65 -44.02
CA SER A 207 13.86 20.56 -44.08
C SER A 207 15.01 20.77 -43.09
N HIS A 208 15.51 22.01 -42.96
CA HIS A 208 16.54 22.35 -41.99
C HIS A 208 16.05 22.17 -40.55
N TRP A 209 14.86 22.68 -40.23
CA TRP A 209 14.21 22.48 -38.93
C TRP A 209 14.11 20.99 -38.59
N LYS A 210 13.54 20.19 -39.49
CA LYS A 210 13.27 18.78 -39.26
C LYS A 210 14.54 17.93 -39.15
N LYS A 211 15.54 18.17 -40.01
CA LYS A 211 16.74 17.31 -40.13
C LYS A 211 17.93 17.78 -39.30
N LYS A 212 17.96 19.05 -38.85
CA LYS A 212 19.11 19.63 -38.16
C LYS A 212 18.76 20.21 -36.81
N CYS A 213 17.71 21.05 -36.74
CA CYS A 213 17.35 21.69 -35.47
C CYS A 213 16.69 20.73 -34.48
N LEU A 214 15.67 19.97 -34.90
CA LEU A 214 14.97 19.03 -34.01
C LEU A 214 15.91 17.99 -33.36
N PRO A 215 16.84 17.32 -34.09
CA PRO A 215 17.77 16.40 -33.45
C PRO A 215 18.64 17.05 -32.36
N LYS A 216 19.10 18.29 -32.58
CA LYS A 216 19.88 19.03 -31.58
C LYS A 216 19.05 19.35 -30.34
N LEU A 217 17.79 19.74 -30.52
CA LEU A 217 16.86 19.98 -29.41
C LEU A 217 16.54 18.69 -28.65
N GLN A 218 16.44 17.56 -29.35
CA GLN A 218 16.28 16.24 -28.72
C GLN A 218 17.52 15.87 -27.88
N ASP A 219 18.73 16.16 -28.37
CA ASP A 219 19.96 15.92 -27.61
C ASP A 219 20.06 16.81 -26.36
N ILE A 220 19.61 18.06 -26.43
CA ILE A 220 19.42 18.91 -25.25
C ILE A 220 18.41 18.24 -24.31
N GLY A 221 17.24 17.86 -24.81
CA GLY A 221 16.21 17.18 -24.02
C GLY A 221 16.72 15.93 -23.30
N LYS A 222 17.53 15.10 -23.96
CA LYS A 222 18.12 13.88 -23.35
C LYS A 222 18.99 14.21 -22.13
N THR A 223 19.67 15.35 -22.13
CA THR A 223 20.47 15.82 -20.98
C THR A 223 19.59 16.09 -19.75
N PHE A 224 18.32 16.43 -19.98
CA PHE A 224 17.30 16.63 -18.93
C PHE A 224 16.41 15.39 -18.71
N GLY A 225 16.81 14.21 -19.21
CA GLY A 225 16.10 12.96 -18.99
C GLY A 225 14.96 12.67 -19.97
N TYR A 226 14.82 13.43 -21.06
CA TYR A 226 13.86 13.11 -22.13
C TYR A 226 14.26 11.81 -22.83
N GLN A 227 13.34 10.84 -22.84
CA GLN A 227 13.43 9.63 -23.65
C GLN A 227 12.44 9.75 -24.82
N PRO A 228 12.90 9.61 -26.08
CA PRO A 228 12.07 9.78 -27.28
C PRO A 228 11.09 8.63 -27.52
#